data_AF-A0A8S1VRG5-F1
#
_entry.id   AF-A0A8S1VRG5-F1
#
_cell.length_a   1.000
_cell.length_b   1.000
_cell.length_c   1.000
_cell.angle_alpha   90.00
_cell.angle_beta   90.00
_cell.angle_gamma   90.00
#
_symmetry.space_group_name_H-M   'P 1'
#
loop_
_entity.id
_entity.type
_entity.pdbx_description
1 polymer ?
#
loop_
_entity_poly.entity_id
_entity_poly.type
_entity_poly.pdbx_seq_one_letter_code
_entity_poly.pdbx_strand_id
1 'polypeptide(L)'
;MLKPKMKENQKDFRCSKGHNLPVTNIALDPKLSRKQKLLCTECLIDADLDTKVVGLKKIISLTEENQVKKMETVENIIMNQIELIESLHGIVDQMKSFVIQQLNQLITILMD
;
A
#
# COMPACT_ATOMS: atom_id res chain seq x y z
N MET A 1 5.91 4.59 10.74
CA MET A 1 6.20 4.26 9.34
C MET A 1 5.95 2.78 9.09
N LEU A 2 4.80 2.49 8.51
CA LEU A 2 4.42 1.16 8.05
C LEU A 2 5.37 0.78 6.90
N LYS A 3 5.97 -0.41 6.98
CA LYS A 3 6.90 -0.90 5.95
C LYS A 3 6.24 -2.03 5.18
N PRO A 4 5.96 -1.87 3.88
CA PRO A 4 5.47 -2.98 3.07
C PRO A 4 6.54 -4.08 3.05
N LYS A 5 6.09 -5.33 3.17
CA LYS A 5 6.94 -6.52 3.07
C LYS A 5 6.28 -7.51 2.12
N MET A 6 7.06 -8.02 1.18
CA MET A 6 6.63 -9.14 0.35
C MET A 6 6.40 -10.35 1.26
N LYS A 7 5.25 -11.03 1.11
CA LYS A 7 4.95 -12.24 1.88
C LYS A 7 5.59 -13.47 1.24
N GLU A 8 5.69 -13.44 -0.08
CA GLU A 8 6.24 -14.49 -0.91
C GLU A 8 7.78 -14.50 -0.83
N ASN A 9 8.37 -15.70 -0.80
CA ASN A 9 9.82 -15.85 -0.97
C ASN A 9 10.14 -16.11 -2.45
N GLN A 10 11.14 -15.42 -2.99
CA GLN A 10 11.53 -15.59 -4.39
C GLN A 10 11.92 -17.05 -4.73
N LYS A 11 12.44 -17.79 -3.74
CA LYS A 11 12.83 -19.20 -3.90
C LYS A 11 11.64 -20.13 -4.12
N ASP A 12 10.43 -19.70 -3.78
CA ASP A 12 9.22 -20.52 -3.92
C ASP A 12 8.65 -20.48 -5.35
N PHE A 13 9.16 -19.60 -6.21
CA PHE A 13 8.74 -19.52 -7.60
C PHE A 13 9.29 -20.69 -8.42
N ARG A 14 8.40 -21.43 -9.08
CA ARG A 14 8.72 -22.60 -9.93
C ARG A 14 8.38 -22.31 -11.40
N CYS A 15 9.19 -22.76 -12.37
CA CYS A 15 8.79 -22.64 -13.79
C CYS A 15 7.51 -23.43 -14.04
N SER A 16 6.63 -22.85 -14.85
CA SER A 16 5.36 -23.44 -15.31
C SER A 16 5.51 -24.82 -15.96
N LYS A 17 6.62 -25.09 -16.64
CA LYS A 17 6.90 -26.36 -17.33
C LYS A 17 7.57 -27.41 -16.45
N GLY A 18 7.84 -27.13 -15.17
CA GLY A 18 8.38 -28.14 -14.25
C GLY A 18 9.87 -28.46 -14.44
N HIS A 19 10.64 -27.64 -15.15
CA HIS A 19 12.08 -27.84 -15.38
C HIS A 19 12.96 -27.84 -14.11
N ASN A 20 12.38 -27.65 -12.91
CA ASN A 20 13.11 -27.51 -11.63
C ASN A 20 14.23 -26.46 -11.62
N LEU A 21 14.16 -25.49 -12.54
CA LEU A 21 15.06 -24.34 -12.60
C LEU A 21 14.42 -23.11 -11.95
N PRO A 22 15.23 -22.21 -11.36
CA PRO A 22 14.73 -20.99 -10.76
C PRO A 22 14.08 -20.09 -11.81
N VAL A 23 12.98 -19.44 -11.44
CA VAL A 23 12.34 -18.43 -12.27
C VAL A 23 13.21 -17.18 -12.30
N THR A 24 13.61 -16.77 -13.49
CA THR A 24 14.47 -15.59 -13.70
C THR A 24 13.72 -14.45 -14.39
N ASN A 25 12.64 -14.78 -15.11
CA ASN A 25 11.95 -13.85 -16.01
C ASN A 25 10.43 -14.02 -15.93
N ILE A 26 9.72 -12.97 -16.33
CA ILE A 26 8.27 -12.92 -16.44
C ILE A 26 7.88 -12.50 -17.86
N ALA A 27 6.99 -13.27 -18.49
CA ALA A 27 6.34 -12.87 -19.74
C ALA A 27 5.16 -11.93 -19.47
N LEU A 28 5.12 -10.80 -20.16
CA LEU A 28 4.07 -9.78 -20.06
C LEU A 28 2.98 -9.97 -21.12
N ASP A 29 2.54 -11.20 -21.32
CA ASP A 29 1.41 -11.50 -22.21
C ASP A 29 0.11 -11.57 -21.41
N PRO A 30 -0.93 -10.78 -21.75
CA PRO A 30 -2.25 -10.90 -21.11
C PRO A 30 -2.95 -12.24 -21.37
N LYS A 31 -2.62 -12.94 -22.46
CA LYS A 31 -3.24 -14.23 -22.83
C LYS A 31 -2.71 -15.40 -22.00
N LEU A 32 -1.50 -15.27 -21.42
CA LEU A 32 -0.92 -16.31 -20.57
C LEU A 32 -1.60 -16.34 -19.20
N SER A 33 -1.86 -17.55 -18.69
CA SER A 33 -2.28 -17.73 -17.30
C SER A 33 -1.16 -17.32 -16.33
N ARG A 34 -1.51 -16.97 -15.09
CA ARG A 34 -0.54 -16.50 -14.08
C ARG A 34 0.67 -17.41 -13.91
N LYS A 35 0.48 -18.73 -13.95
CA LYS A 35 1.57 -19.70 -13.81
C LYS A 35 2.47 -19.70 -15.06
N GLN A 36 1.89 -19.63 -16.25
CA GLN A 36 2.62 -19.62 -17.53
C GLN A 36 3.49 -18.38 -17.72
N LYS A 37 3.24 -17.30 -16.98
CA LYS A 37 4.06 -16.09 -17.03
C LYS A 37 5.42 -16.25 -16.38
N LEU A 38 5.60 -17.23 -15.49
CA LEU A 38 6.87 -17.46 -14.79
C LEU A 38 7.78 -18.37 -15.62
N LEU A 39 8.93 -17.82 -16.03
CA LEU A 39 9.87 -18.46 -16.93
C LEU A 39 11.24 -18.64 -16.26
N CYS A 40 11.78 -19.85 -16.33
CA CYS A 40 13.20 -20.09 -16.13
C CYS A 40 13.98 -19.88 -17.45
N THR A 41 15.30 -20.03 -17.39
CA THR A 41 16.20 -19.91 -18.55
C THR A 41 15.84 -20.88 -19.67
N GLU A 42 15.53 -22.14 -19.37
CA GLU A 42 15.13 -23.14 -20.38
C GLU A 42 13.77 -22.81 -21.00
N CYS A 43 12.83 -22.35 -20.16
CA CYS A 43 11.52 -21.85 -20.62
C CYS A 43 11.65 -20.64 -21.58
N LEU A 44 12.78 -19.92 -21.61
CA LEU A 44 13.05 -18.83 -22.56
C LEU A 44 13.72 -19.30 -23.85
N ILE A 45 14.54 -20.35 -23.79
CA ILE A 45 15.24 -20.91 -24.95
C ILE A 45 14.23 -21.61 -25.87
N ASP A 46 13.32 -22.39 -25.28
CA ASP A 46 12.33 -23.18 -26.02
C ASP A 46 11.13 -22.36 -26.53
N ALA A 47 10.98 -21.14 -26.02
CA ALA A 47 9.80 -20.35 -26.27
C ALA A 47 10.08 -19.29 -27.31
N ASP A 48 9.44 -19.44 -28.47
CA ASP A 48 9.35 -18.40 -29.49
C ASP A 48 8.35 -17.33 -29.01
N LEU A 49 8.80 -16.55 -28.01
CA LEU A 49 7.97 -15.57 -27.33
C LEU A 49 7.92 -14.31 -28.18
N ASP A 50 6.85 -14.15 -28.94
CA ASP A 50 6.47 -12.88 -29.58
C ASP A 50 5.94 -11.86 -28.54
N THR A 51 6.41 -11.95 -27.29
CA THR A 51 5.87 -11.24 -26.13
C THR A 51 7.00 -10.62 -25.32
N LYS A 52 6.71 -9.48 -24.70
CA LYS A 52 7.71 -8.76 -23.90
C LYS A 52 8.07 -9.56 -22.65
N VAL A 53 9.33 -9.92 -22.51
CA VAL A 53 9.88 -10.58 -21.33
C VAL A 53 10.63 -9.57 -20.46
N VAL A 54 10.43 -9.62 -19.14
CA VAL A 54 11.13 -8.77 -18.18
C VAL A 54 11.77 -9.64 -17.09
N GLY A 55 12.96 -9.25 -16.62
CA GLY A 55 13.61 -9.94 -15.50
C GLY A 55 12.78 -9.85 -14.22
N LEU A 56 12.64 -10.97 -13.52
CA LEU A 56 11.87 -11.10 -12.28
C LEU A 56 12.32 -10.08 -11.22
N LYS A 57 13.64 -9.89 -11.05
CA LYS A 57 14.19 -8.90 -10.10
C LYS A 57 13.68 -7.49 -10.36
N LYS A 58 13.55 -7.09 -11.63
CA LYS A 58 13.04 -5.78 -12.02
C LYS A 58 11.55 -5.63 -11.73
N ILE A 59 10.77 -6.69 -11.92
CA ILE A 59 9.34 -6.68 -11.58
C ILE A 59 9.15 -6.61 -10.06
N ILE A 60 9.96 -7.35 -9.30
CA ILE A 60 9.94 -7.28 -7.83
C ILE A 60 10.25 -5.86 -7.37
N SER A 61 11.34 -5.24 -7.85
CA SER A 61 11.70 -3.87 -7.44
C SER A 61 10.63 -2.85 -7.80
N LEU A 62 10.06 -2.91 -9.01
CA LEU A 62 8.96 -2.03 -9.42
C LEU A 62 7.70 -2.25 -8.55
N THR A 63 7.44 -3.49 -8.14
CA THR A 63 6.32 -3.81 -7.26
C THR A 63 6.55 -3.22 -5.88
N GLU A 64 7.75 -3.41 -5.31
CA GLU A 64 8.12 -2.84 -4.00
C GLU A 64 8.03 -1.32 -4.00
N GLU A 65 8.59 -0.65 -5.00
CA GLU A 65 8.50 0.81 -5.17
C GLU A 65 7.04 1.29 -5.22
N ASN A 66 6.19 0.59 -5.98
CA ASN A 66 4.77 0.92 -6.04
C ASN A 66 4.05 0.69 -4.71
N GLN A 67 4.43 -0.33 -3.94
CA GLN A 67 3.87 -0.55 -2.60
C GLN A 67 4.30 0.54 -1.62
N VAL A 68 5.56 1.00 -1.70
CA VAL A 68 6.04 2.14 -0.89
C VAL A 68 5.22 3.39 -1.18
N LYS A 69 5.04 3.76 -2.45
CA LYS A 69 4.23 4.93 -2.83
C LYS A 69 2.78 4.86 -2.36
N LYS A 70 2.17 3.67 -2.48
CA LYS A 70 0.81 3.43 -1.96
C LYS A 70 0.76 3.59 -0.44
N MET A 71 1.78 3.09 0.26
CA MET A 71 1.88 3.22 1.71
C MET A 71 2.01 4.69 2.12
N GLU A 72 2.91 5.45 1.49
CA GLU A 72 3.06 6.89 1.73
C GLU A 72 1.74 7.64 1.54
N THR A 73 0.97 7.29 0.51
CA THR A 73 -0.36 7.86 0.26
C THR A 73 -1.32 7.57 1.41
N VAL A 74 -1.35 6.33 1.90
CA VAL A 74 -2.19 5.92 3.04
C VAL A 74 -1.75 6.63 4.32
N GLU A 75 -0.45 6.71 4.59
CA GLU A 75 0.09 7.42 5.76
C GLU A 75 -0.31 8.89 5.75
N ASN A 76 -0.17 9.58 4.60
CA ASN A 76 -0.59 10.97 4.48
C ASN A 76 -2.10 11.14 4.75
N ILE A 77 -2.94 10.23 4.25
CA ILE A 77 -4.37 10.26 4.52
C ILE A 77 -4.63 10.08 6.03
N ILE A 78 -4.00 9.11 6.68
CA ILE A 78 -4.16 8.86 8.11
C ILE A 78 -3.75 10.10 8.92
N MET A 79 -2.60 10.69 8.61
CA MET A 79 -2.10 11.89 9.31
C MET A 79 -3.07 13.06 9.18
N ASN A 80 -3.58 13.33 7.97
CA ASN A 80 -4.57 14.39 7.75
C ASN A 80 -5.86 14.14 8.55
N GLN A 81 -6.29 12.88 8.69
CA GLN A 81 -7.47 12.55 9.49
C GLN A 81 -7.22 12.73 11.00
N ILE A 82 -6.02 12.41 11.49
CA ILE A 82 -5.64 12.65 12.88
C ILE A 82 -5.69 14.16 13.19
N GLU A 83 -5.08 14.99 12.34
CA GLU A 83 -5.09 16.45 12.49
C GLU A 83 -6.52 17.01 12.50
N LEU A 84 -7.40 16.49 11.64
CA LEU A 84 -8.81 16.89 11.61
C LEU A 84 -9.53 16.53 12.92
N ILE A 85 -9.28 15.32 13.46
CA ILE A 85 -9.87 14.88 14.73
C ILE A 85 -9.38 15.76 15.88
N GLU A 86 -8.10 16.09 15.93
CA GLU A 86 -7.52 16.98 16.94
C GLU A 86 -8.13 18.39 16.87
N SER A 87 -8.31 18.92 15.66
CA SER A 87 -8.98 20.21 15.44
C SER A 87 -10.43 20.20 15.93
N LEU A 88 -11.19 19.16 15.58
CA LEU A 88 -12.58 18.98 16.04
C LEU A 88 -12.67 18.89 17.57
N HIS A 89 -11.74 18.16 18.19
CA HIS A 89 -11.67 18.06 19.64
C HIS A 89 -11.46 19.45 20.28
N GLY A 90 -10.54 20.25 19.74
CA GLY A 90 -10.31 21.62 20.19
C GLY A 90 -11.55 22.52 20.06
N ILE A 91 -12.30 22.41 18.96
CA ILE A 91 -13.56 23.15 18.77
C ILE A 91 -14.60 22.75 19.83
N VAL A 92 -14.75 21.45 20.08
CA VAL A 92 -15.69 20.95 21.10
C VAL A 92 -15.35 21.49 22.48
N ASP A 93 -14.06 21.52 22.84
CA ASP A 93 -13.63 22.04 24.13
C ASP A 93 -13.87 23.55 24.25
N GLN A 94 -13.61 24.33 23.19
CA GLN A 94 -13.95 25.74 23.15
C GLN A 94 -15.45 26.00 23.32
N MET A 95 -16.30 25.20 22.65
CA MET A 95 -17.75 25.30 22.80
C MET A 95 -18.20 24.99 24.23
N LYS A 96 -17.64 23.97 24.87
CA LYS A 96 -17.92 23.66 26.28
C LYS A 96 -17.54 24.83 27.18
N SER A 97 -16.34 25.38 27.01
CA SER A 97 -15.88 26.53 27.79
C SER A 97 -16.78 27.74 27.61
N PHE A 98 -17.21 28.01 26.37
CA PHE A 98 -18.14 29.11 26.08
C PHE A 98 -19.49 28.93 26.79
N VAL A 99 -20.08 27.74 26.72
CA VAL A 99 -21.35 27.43 27.42
C VAL A 99 -21.21 27.62 28.93
N ILE A 100 -20.12 27.12 29.53
CA ILE A 100 -19.87 27.30 30.97
C ILE A 100 -19.75 28.79 31.32
N GLN A 101 -19.04 29.58 30.52
CA GLN A 101 -18.93 31.03 30.75
C GLN A 101 -20.28 31.74 30.68
N GLN A 102 -21.11 31.43 29.69
CA GLN A 102 -22.46 31.99 29.55
C GLN A 102 -23.35 31.61 30.74
N LEU A 103 -23.29 30.36 31.20
CA LEU A 103 -24.03 29.91 32.39
C LEU A 103 -23.58 30.66 33.65
N ASN A 104 -22.27 30.82 33.84
CA ASN A 104 -21.75 31.58 34.98
C ASN A 104 -22.20 33.04 34.96
N GLN A 105 -22.19 33.68 33.79
CA GLN A 105 -22.72 35.05 33.62
C GLN A 105 -24.20 35.15 34.00
N LEU A 106 -25.02 34.19 33.56
CA LEU A 106 -26.44 34.12 33.92
C LEU A 106 -26.65 33.96 35.42
N ILE A 107 -25.86 33.10 36.08
CA ILE A 107 -25.94 32.91 37.53
C ILE A 107 -25.62 34.22 38.26
N THR A 108 -24.58 34.94 37.85
CA THR A 108 -24.25 36.24 38.45
C THR A 108 -25.40 37.23 38.32
N ILE A 109 -26.00 37.35 37.13
CA ILE A 109 -27.14 38.25 36.89
C ILE A 109 -28.36 37.89 37.75
N LEU A 110 -28.59 36.60 38.01
CA LEU A 110 -29.72 36.14 38.83
C LEU A 110 -29.49 36.26 40.35
N MET A 111 -28.24 36.45 40.78
CA MET A 111 -27.86 36.56 42.19
C MET A 111 -27.70 38.01 42.65
N ASP A 112 -27.58 38.96 41.73
CA ASP A 112 -27.61 40.41 41.96
C ASP A 112 -29.05 40.96 41.89
#